data_AF-A0A7V6D2C7-F1
#
_entry.id   AF-A0A7V6D2C7-F1
#
_cell.length_a   1.000
_cell.length_b   1.000
_cell.length_c   1.000
_cell.angle_alpha   90.00
_cell.angle_beta   90.00
_cell.angle_gamma   90.00
#
_symmetry.space_group_name_H-M   'P 1'
#
loop_
_entity.id
_entity.type
_entity.pdbx_description
1 polymer ?
#
loop_
_entity_poly.entity_id
_entity_poly.type
_entity_poly.pdbx_seq_one_letter_code
_entity_poly.pdbx_strand_id
1 'polypeptide(L)'
;MERKLRRAALRIFRVALKAVDPVEAVLRHVKVDGDRLIVAGRRYRITSFERIFVLGAGKASAAMAQAVEKLLGRWVTGGWINVKYGHGAPLRRIHVHECGHPVPDQAGVEGAQEIARIAREAGERDLVICLISGGASALLPLPSEPVTLDEKQQTTRLLLACGATIHEINTVRKHISAIKGGQLARLAYPATLVTLLLSDVIGDDLDVIGSGPTVPDRSTFADARRILDKYELWPRIPVHVRERIEAGLRGEIPETPKPGEVEFRRAQNVIVASNRLAVDAAAREARRLGFRPLVLSTFIEGETREVARVHAAIVREIRASGHPVRPPACIISGGETTVTLRGDGLGGRNQEFVLAAAMHVAGLPAVVIL
;
A
#
# COMPACT_ATOMS: atom_id res chain seq x y z
N MET A 1 -14.14 -35.79 9.82
CA MET A 1 -13.91 -34.54 10.59
C MET A 1 -13.01 -33.55 9.83
N GLU A 2 -11.85 -33.99 9.34
CA GLU A 2 -10.88 -33.14 8.62
C GLU A 2 -11.42 -32.42 7.37
N ARG A 3 -12.26 -33.09 6.56
CA ARG A 3 -12.95 -32.45 5.43
C ARG A 3 -13.83 -31.27 5.84
N LYS A 4 -14.41 -31.28 7.04
CA LYS A 4 -15.22 -30.15 7.57
C LYS A 4 -14.31 -28.99 8.01
N LEU A 5 -13.20 -29.28 8.70
CA LEU A 5 -12.21 -28.28 9.11
C LEU A 5 -11.57 -27.56 7.90
N ARG A 6 -11.15 -28.31 6.88
CA ARG A 6 -10.59 -27.72 5.65
C ARG A 6 -11.58 -26.79 4.95
N ARG A 7 -12.85 -27.19 4.86
CA ARG A 7 -13.92 -26.34 4.29
C ARG A 7 -14.14 -25.08 5.12
N ALA A 8 -14.08 -25.18 6.46
CA ALA A 8 -14.19 -24.03 7.34
C ALA A 8 -13.01 -23.05 7.16
N ALA A 9 -11.76 -23.56 7.16
CA ALA A 9 -10.57 -22.74 6.94
C ALA A 9 -10.62 -22.00 5.60
N LEU A 10 -10.95 -22.70 4.50
CA LEU A 10 -11.10 -22.09 3.18
C LEU A 10 -12.21 -21.03 3.14
N ARG A 11 -13.32 -21.25 3.86
CA ARG A 11 -14.41 -20.26 3.96
C ARG A 11 -13.96 -19.01 4.70
N ILE A 12 -13.28 -19.17 5.84
CA ILE A 12 -12.72 -18.07 6.64
C ILE A 12 -11.75 -17.25 5.78
N PHE A 13 -10.82 -17.92 5.10
CA PHE A 13 -9.86 -17.29 4.20
C PHE A 13 -10.54 -16.53 3.04
N ARG A 14 -11.55 -17.12 2.39
CA ARG A 14 -12.29 -16.44 1.32
C ARG A 14 -13.04 -15.20 1.80
N VAL A 15 -13.61 -15.23 3.01
CA VAL A 15 -14.25 -14.05 3.61
C VAL A 15 -13.22 -12.98 3.94
N ALA A 16 -12.04 -13.37 4.44
CA ALA A 16 -10.92 -12.46 4.67
C ALA A 16 -10.47 -11.78 3.37
N LEU A 17 -10.27 -12.55 2.30
CA LEU A 17 -9.92 -12.02 0.97
C LEU A 17 -11.01 -11.09 0.42
N LYS A 18 -12.29 -11.50 0.48
CA LYS A 18 -13.39 -10.66 0.01
C LYS A 18 -13.49 -9.34 0.78
N ALA A 19 -13.12 -9.33 2.06
CA ALA A 19 -13.16 -8.10 2.87
C ALA A 19 -12.18 -7.03 2.37
N VAL A 20 -11.10 -7.45 1.72
CA VAL A 20 -10.04 -6.60 1.13
C VAL A 20 -10.02 -6.63 -0.39
N ASP A 21 -11.07 -7.18 -1.02
CA ASP A 21 -11.24 -7.08 -2.47
C ASP A 21 -11.28 -5.59 -2.87
N PRO A 22 -10.47 -5.13 -3.84
CA PRO A 22 -10.33 -3.71 -4.14
C PRO A 22 -11.65 -3.06 -4.58
N VAL A 23 -12.50 -3.77 -5.32
CA VAL A 23 -13.80 -3.25 -5.78
C VAL A 23 -14.73 -3.10 -4.60
N GLU A 24 -14.92 -4.18 -3.82
CA GLU A 24 -15.80 -4.19 -2.65
C GLU A 24 -15.33 -3.21 -1.57
N ALA A 25 -14.02 -3.03 -1.40
CA ALA A 25 -13.42 -2.08 -0.48
C ALA A 25 -13.80 -0.63 -0.84
N VAL A 26 -13.71 -0.25 -2.12
CA VAL A 26 -14.14 1.07 -2.61
C VAL A 26 -15.65 1.22 -2.44
N LEU A 27 -16.45 0.26 -2.89
CA LEU A 27 -17.93 0.33 -2.80
C LEU A 27 -18.45 0.42 -1.36
N ARG A 28 -17.70 -0.10 -0.38
CA ARG A 28 -18.05 0.01 1.05
C ARG A 28 -17.87 1.42 1.60
N HIS A 29 -16.81 2.10 1.17
CA HIS A 29 -16.41 3.41 1.69
C HIS A 29 -16.93 4.58 0.85
N VAL A 30 -17.23 4.34 -0.42
CA VAL A 30 -17.69 5.34 -1.39
C VAL A 30 -19.11 5.00 -1.82
N LYS A 31 -20.01 5.95 -1.62
CA LYS A 31 -21.42 5.83 -2.02
C LYS A 31 -21.85 7.06 -2.78
N VAL A 32 -22.77 6.87 -3.73
CA VAL A 32 -23.44 7.96 -4.43
C VAL A 32 -24.92 7.90 -4.07
N ASP A 33 -25.45 9.02 -3.59
CA ASP A 33 -26.86 9.20 -3.25
C ASP A 33 -27.35 10.50 -3.87
N GLY A 34 -28.10 10.40 -4.99
CA GLY A 34 -28.49 11.54 -5.79
C GLY A 34 -27.30 12.35 -6.31
N ASP A 35 -27.20 13.62 -5.88
CA ASP A 35 -26.10 14.53 -6.21
C ASP A 35 -24.95 14.52 -5.19
N ARG A 36 -24.95 13.56 -4.24
CA ARG A 36 -23.97 13.49 -3.16
C ARG A 36 -23.03 12.31 -3.30
N LEU A 37 -21.74 12.58 -3.23
CA LEU A 37 -20.68 11.59 -3.06
C LEU A 37 -20.34 11.52 -1.57
N ILE A 38 -20.45 10.33 -0.99
CA ILE A 38 -20.15 10.06 0.41
C ILE A 38 -18.89 9.21 0.46
N VAL A 39 -17.82 9.74 1.07
CA VAL A 39 -16.53 9.04 1.22
C VAL A 39 -16.19 8.93 2.71
N ALA A 40 -16.24 7.70 3.24
CA ALA A 40 -16.02 7.41 4.66
C ALA A 40 -16.81 8.35 5.60
N GLY A 41 -18.07 8.63 5.25
CA GLY A 41 -18.98 9.50 6.01
C GLY A 41 -18.91 10.98 5.65
N ARG A 42 -17.82 11.46 5.05
CA ARG A 42 -17.72 12.85 4.55
C ARG A 42 -18.53 13.00 3.27
N ARG A 43 -19.29 14.09 3.17
CA ARG A 43 -20.19 14.35 2.04
C ARG A 43 -19.62 15.43 1.13
N TYR A 44 -19.69 15.18 -0.16
CA TYR A 44 -19.30 16.07 -1.24
C TYR A 44 -20.47 16.22 -2.19
N ARG A 45 -20.72 17.42 -2.69
CA ARG A 45 -21.76 17.65 -3.69
C ARG A 45 -21.14 17.44 -5.08
N ILE A 46 -21.53 16.40 -5.78
CA ILE A 46 -20.98 16.05 -7.10
C ILE A 46 -21.18 17.21 -8.08
N THR A 47 -22.37 17.82 -8.04
CA THR A 47 -22.73 18.93 -8.93
C THR A 47 -22.05 20.26 -8.61
N SER A 48 -21.31 20.38 -7.50
CA SER A 48 -20.46 21.56 -7.26
C SER A 48 -19.10 21.46 -7.94
N PHE A 49 -18.76 20.30 -8.52
CA PHE A 49 -17.52 20.13 -9.26
C PHE A 49 -17.76 20.26 -10.76
N GLU A 50 -16.86 20.97 -11.44
CA GLU A 50 -16.85 21.06 -12.91
C GLU A 50 -16.27 19.79 -13.52
N ARG A 51 -15.17 19.28 -12.95
CA ARG A 51 -14.51 18.07 -13.41
C ARG A 51 -14.16 17.14 -12.26
N ILE A 52 -14.24 15.84 -12.53
CA ILE A 52 -13.79 14.79 -11.61
C ILE A 52 -12.71 13.96 -12.30
N PHE A 53 -11.49 14.05 -11.79
CA PHE A 53 -10.35 13.29 -12.27
C PHE A 53 -10.09 12.08 -11.38
N VAL A 54 -9.73 10.94 -11.98
CA VAL A 54 -9.28 9.77 -11.25
C VAL A 54 -7.81 9.51 -11.57
N LEU A 55 -6.96 9.64 -10.56
CA LEU A 55 -5.52 9.46 -10.66
C LEU A 55 -5.08 8.28 -9.80
N GLY A 56 -3.94 7.67 -10.05
CA GLY A 56 -3.49 6.63 -9.14
C GLY A 56 -2.34 5.77 -9.61
N ALA A 57 -1.84 4.93 -8.71
CA ALA A 57 -0.85 3.93 -9.03
C ALA A 57 -0.92 2.75 -8.06
N GLY A 58 -0.69 1.55 -8.57
CA GLY A 58 -0.63 0.34 -7.75
C GLY A 58 -1.21 -0.90 -8.41
N LYS A 59 -0.86 -2.08 -7.88
CA LYS A 59 -1.30 -3.40 -8.38
C LYS A 59 -2.83 -3.56 -8.45
N ALA A 60 -3.58 -2.87 -7.58
CA ALA A 60 -5.04 -2.95 -7.50
C ALA A 60 -5.76 -1.71 -8.05
N SER A 61 -5.02 -0.71 -8.56
CA SER A 61 -5.62 0.58 -8.95
C SER A 61 -6.63 0.45 -10.08
N ALA A 62 -6.42 -0.48 -11.03
CA ALA A 62 -7.39 -0.75 -12.08
C ALA A 62 -8.73 -1.26 -11.54
N ALA A 63 -8.71 -2.21 -10.61
CA ALA A 63 -9.91 -2.70 -9.95
C ALA A 63 -10.59 -1.62 -9.09
N MET A 64 -9.81 -0.80 -8.36
CA MET A 64 -10.34 0.34 -7.62
C MET A 64 -11.01 1.36 -8.56
N ALA A 65 -10.39 1.64 -9.71
CA ALA A 65 -10.91 2.57 -10.71
C ALA A 65 -12.21 2.05 -11.34
N GLN A 66 -12.35 0.74 -11.56
CA GLN A 66 -13.61 0.15 -12.02
C GLN A 66 -14.75 0.40 -11.04
N ALA A 67 -14.48 0.31 -9.73
CA ALA A 67 -15.48 0.64 -8.72
C ALA A 67 -15.86 2.12 -8.74
N VAL A 68 -14.89 3.02 -8.92
CA VAL A 68 -15.14 4.46 -9.06
C VAL A 68 -15.95 4.78 -10.32
N GLU A 69 -15.59 4.23 -11.49
CA GLU A 69 -16.37 4.40 -12.71
C GLU A 69 -17.79 3.82 -12.59
N LYS A 70 -17.96 2.69 -11.90
CA LYS A 70 -19.28 2.11 -11.65
C LYS A 70 -20.16 3.05 -10.79
N LEU A 71 -19.57 3.73 -9.82
CA LEU A 71 -20.28 4.63 -8.91
C LEU A 71 -20.58 5.98 -9.55
N LEU A 72 -19.58 6.61 -10.16
CA LEU A 72 -19.67 7.98 -10.68
C LEU A 72 -20.07 8.03 -12.16
N GLY A 73 -19.80 6.98 -12.93
CA GLY A 73 -20.20 6.86 -14.33
C GLY A 73 -19.84 8.10 -15.15
N ARG A 74 -20.87 8.80 -15.64
CA ARG A 74 -20.72 10.00 -16.48
C ARG A 74 -20.06 11.19 -15.78
N TRP A 75 -20.02 11.21 -14.45
CA TRP A 75 -19.42 12.30 -13.68
C TRP A 75 -17.90 12.28 -13.73
N VAL A 76 -17.27 11.14 -14.04
CA VAL A 76 -15.82 11.07 -14.27
C VAL A 76 -15.51 11.81 -15.57
N THR A 77 -14.66 12.83 -15.49
CA THR A 77 -14.22 13.60 -16.65
C THR A 77 -13.12 12.87 -17.41
N GLY A 78 -12.18 12.30 -16.68
CA GLY A 78 -11.05 11.56 -17.22
C GLY A 78 -10.13 11.09 -16.10
N GLY A 79 -9.00 10.50 -16.46
CA GLY A 79 -8.05 10.05 -15.46
C GLY A 79 -6.88 9.28 -16.04
N TRP A 80 -5.89 9.02 -15.19
CA TRP A 80 -4.72 8.25 -15.53
C TRP A 80 -4.29 7.41 -14.33
N ILE A 81 -4.15 6.11 -14.52
CA ILE A 81 -3.64 5.20 -13.49
C ILE A 81 -2.47 4.38 -14.01
N ASN A 82 -1.44 4.24 -13.19
CA ASN A 82 -0.32 3.35 -13.45
C ASN A 82 -0.52 1.99 -12.75
N VAL A 83 -0.46 0.90 -13.50
CA VAL A 83 -0.53 -0.47 -13.00
C VAL A 83 0.67 -1.28 -13.48
N LYS A 84 0.92 -2.43 -12.83
CA LYS A 84 1.96 -3.35 -13.30
C LYS A 84 1.54 -3.96 -14.64
N TYR A 85 2.51 -4.27 -15.51
CA TYR A 85 2.27 -5.09 -16.70
C TYR A 85 1.39 -6.32 -16.44
N GLY A 86 0.36 -6.50 -17.26
CA GLY A 86 -0.63 -7.57 -17.15
C GLY A 86 -1.66 -7.40 -16.03
N HIS A 87 -1.71 -6.25 -15.37
CA HIS A 87 -2.72 -5.92 -14.34
C HIS A 87 -3.70 -4.82 -14.81
N GLY A 88 -3.77 -4.53 -16.11
CA GLY A 88 -4.80 -3.68 -16.66
C GLY A 88 -6.23 -4.23 -16.48
N ALA A 89 -7.21 -3.35 -16.61
CA ALA A 89 -8.63 -3.72 -16.63
C ALA A 89 -9.40 -2.77 -17.56
N PRO A 90 -10.51 -3.22 -18.18
CA PRO A 90 -11.30 -2.34 -19.04
C PRO A 90 -11.93 -1.21 -18.22
N LEU A 91 -11.64 0.02 -18.63
CA LEU A 91 -12.21 1.28 -18.13
C LEU A 91 -12.67 2.11 -19.33
N ARG A 92 -13.64 3.00 -19.11
CA ARG A 92 -14.27 3.78 -20.19
C ARG A 92 -13.72 5.20 -20.30
N ARG A 93 -13.34 5.79 -19.18
CA ARG A 93 -12.99 7.22 -19.04
C ARG A 93 -11.61 7.42 -18.44
N ILE A 94 -11.10 6.43 -17.72
CA ILE A 94 -9.79 6.46 -17.08
C ILE A 94 -8.79 5.70 -17.95
N HIS A 95 -7.68 6.33 -18.29
CA HIS A 95 -6.59 5.68 -19.02
C HIS A 95 -5.83 4.74 -18.09
N VAL A 96 -5.63 3.49 -18.53
CA VAL A 96 -4.86 2.47 -17.82
C VAL A 96 -3.51 2.32 -18.48
N HIS A 97 -2.46 2.71 -17.76
CA HIS A 97 -1.09 2.65 -18.24
C HIS A 97 -0.33 1.56 -17.51
N GLU A 98 0.29 0.65 -18.26
CA GLU A 98 1.08 -0.44 -17.68
C GLU A 98 2.57 -0.09 -17.62
N CYS A 99 3.21 -0.33 -16.48
CA CYS A 99 4.62 -0.02 -16.28
C CYS A 99 5.33 -0.97 -15.28
N GLY A 100 6.62 -0.73 -15.09
CA GLY A 100 7.55 -1.59 -14.36
C GLY A 100 7.31 -1.68 -12.86
N HIS A 101 7.26 -2.92 -12.36
CA HIS A 101 7.27 -3.25 -10.93
C HIS A 101 7.86 -4.66 -10.73
N PRO A 102 8.79 -4.89 -9.78
CA PRO A 102 9.12 -4.01 -8.64
C PRO A 102 10.18 -2.94 -8.92
N VAL A 103 10.89 -3.04 -10.03
CA VAL A 103 11.86 -2.02 -10.45
C VAL A 103 11.14 -1.02 -11.37
N PRO A 104 11.16 0.29 -11.08
CA PRO A 104 10.62 1.33 -11.95
C PRO A 104 11.20 1.28 -13.37
N ASP A 105 10.46 1.70 -14.38
CA ASP A 105 10.96 1.84 -15.76
C ASP A 105 10.52 3.18 -16.38
N GLN A 106 10.91 3.41 -17.64
CA GLN A 106 10.62 4.65 -18.36
C GLN A 106 9.12 4.83 -18.60
N ALA A 107 8.38 3.76 -18.91
CA ALA A 107 6.93 3.78 -18.99
C ALA A 107 6.31 4.29 -17.66
N GLY A 108 6.88 3.89 -16.52
CA GLY A 108 6.46 4.39 -15.22
C GLY A 108 6.64 5.90 -15.08
N VAL A 109 7.77 6.45 -15.56
CA VAL A 109 8.04 7.89 -15.55
C VAL A 109 7.00 8.63 -16.40
N GLU A 110 6.74 8.17 -17.63
CA GLU A 110 5.77 8.76 -18.56
C GLU A 110 4.38 8.81 -17.94
N GLY A 111 3.90 7.70 -17.36
CA GLY A 111 2.60 7.68 -16.71
C GLY A 111 2.56 8.57 -15.45
N ALA A 112 3.66 8.68 -14.70
CA ALA A 112 3.75 9.59 -13.56
C ALA A 112 3.78 11.07 -13.99
N GLN A 113 4.35 11.39 -15.16
CA GLN A 113 4.29 12.72 -15.76
C GLN A 113 2.86 13.09 -16.15
N GLU A 114 2.11 12.18 -16.76
CA GLU A 114 0.70 12.40 -17.10
C GLU A 114 -0.18 12.58 -15.86
N ILE A 115 0.02 11.76 -14.82
CA ILE A 115 -0.65 11.93 -13.53
C ILE A 115 -0.34 13.31 -12.93
N ALA A 116 0.93 13.73 -12.94
CA ALA A 116 1.35 15.03 -12.44
C ALA A 116 0.80 16.19 -13.28
N ARG A 117 0.65 16.01 -14.60
CA ARG A 117 0.07 17.00 -15.52
C ARG A 117 -1.42 17.20 -15.22
N ILE A 118 -2.20 16.12 -15.15
CA ILE A 118 -3.63 16.20 -14.82
C ILE A 118 -3.85 16.80 -13.42
N ALA A 119 -3.02 16.43 -12.44
CA ALA A 119 -3.08 17.02 -11.10
C ALA A 119 -2.88 18.55 -11.16
N ARG A 120 -1.86 19.04 -11.88
CA ARG A 120 -1.59 20.48 -12.05
C ARG A 120 -2.70 21.25 -12.77
N GLU A 121 -3.41 20.60 -13.68
CA GLU A 121 -4.51 21.21 -14.42
C GLU A 121 -5.83 21.27 -13.62
N ALA A 122 -5.91 20.57 -12.49
CA ALA A 122 -7.09 20.57 -11.64
C ALA A 122 -7.21 21.89 -10.86
N GLY A 123 -8.35 22.55 -10.99
CA GLY A 123 -8.64 23.83 -10.37
C GLY A 123 -9.50 23.70 -9.10
N GLU A 124 -9.81 24.83 -8.48
CA GLU A 124 -10.52 24.89 -7.19
C GLU A 124 -11.92 24.25 -7.22
N ARG A 125 -12.56 24.26 -8.40
CA ARG A 125 -13.88 23.68 -8.66
C ARG A 125 -13.81 22.23 -9.15
N ASP A 126 -12.67 21.56 -9.04
CA ASP A 126 -12.52 20.17 -9.43
C ASP A 126 -12.35 19.24 -8.22
N LEU A 127 -12.62 17.96 -8.46
CA LEU A 127 -12.36 16.87 -7.55
C LEU A 127 -11.34 15.91 -8.17
N VAL A 128 -10.27 15.63 -7.44
CA VAL A 128 -9.29 14.59 -7.77
C VAL A 128 -9.51 13.42 -6.82
N ILE A 129 -9.82 12.25 -7.38
CA ILE A 129 -9.87 10.97 -6.64
C ILE A 129 -8.58 10.22 -6.93
N CYS A 130 -7.71 10.10 -5.93
CA CYS A 130 -6.44 9.39 -6.04
C CYS A 130 -6.58 7.94 -5.53
N LEU A 131 -6.16 6.95 -6.31
CA LEU A 131 -6.25 5.53 -6.00
C LEU A 131 -4.84 4.97 -5.80
N ILE A 132 -4.51 4.61 -4.57
CA ILE A 132 -3.18 4.12 -4.21
C ILE A 132 -3.30 2.72 -3.64
N SER A 133 -2.50 1.79 -4.16
CA SER A 133 -2.39 0.44 -3.61
C SER A 133 -0.95 -0.04 -3.57
N GLY A 134 -0.73 -1.24 -3.04
CA GLY A 134 0.57 -1.91 -3.05
C GLY A 134 1.32 -1.82 -4.38
N GLY A 135 2.63 -1.53 -4.30
CA GLY A 135 3.51 -1.32 -5.45
C GLY A 135 3.55 0.10 -6.03
N ALA A 136 2.70 1.02 -5.56
CA ALA A 136 2.65 2.41 -6.04
C ALA A 136 4.00 3.13 -6.02
N SER A 137 4.86 2.82 -5.03
CA SER A 137 6.20 3.39 -4.92
C SER A 137 7.05 3.18 -6.19
N ALA A 138 6.93 2.03 -6.85
CA ALA A 138 7.63 1.71 -8.10
C ALA A 138 6.86 2.16 -9.34
N LEU A 139 5.53 2.09 -9.29
CA LEU A 139 4.62 2.44 -10.40
C LEU A 139 4.37 3.95 -10.56
N LEU A 140 4.78 4.77 -9.58
CA LEU A 140 4.73 6.23 -9.65
C LEU A 140 6.14 6.87 -9.55
N PRO A 141 7.10 6.51 -10.42
CA PRO A 141 8.47 6.99 -10.34
C PRO A 141 8.62 8.32 -11.09
N LEU A 142 8.34 9.45 -10.44
CA LEU A 142 8.69 10.76 -11.00
C LEU A 142 9.93 11.32 -10.29
N PRO A 143 11.14 11.21 -10.86
CA PRO A 143 12.31 11.93 -10.36
C PRO A 143 12.06 13.44 -10.37
N SER A 144 12.76 14.17 -9.52
CA SER A 144 12.79 15.64 -9.63
C SER A 144 14.06 16.05 -10.33
N GLU A 145 13.97 16.96 -11.28
CA GLU A 145 15.14 17.50 -11.96
C GLU A 145 16.18 18.06 -10.96
N PRO A 146 17.49 17.88 -11.22
CA PRO A 146 18.10 17.20 -12.38
C PRO A 146 18.22 15.66 -12.24
N VAL A 147 17.66 15.04 -11.19
CA VAL A 147 17.80 13.60 -10.93
C VAL A 147 17.15 12.77 -12.03
N THR A 148 17.88 11.80 -12.57
CA THR A 148 17.36 10.86 -13.58
C THR A 148 16.68 9.63 -12.95
N LEU A 149 15.97 8.85 -13.77
CA LEU A 149 15.40 7.57 -13.33
C LEU A 149 16.49 6.58 -12.87
N ASP A 150 17.57 6.48 -13.64
CA ASP A 150 18.68 5.57 -13.35
C ASP A 150 19.34 5.91 -12.01
N GLU A 151 19.62 7.18 -11.77
CA GLU A 151 20.18 7.64 -10.49
C GLU A 151 19.24 7.36 -9.31
N LYS A 152 17.93 7.55 -9.50
CA LYS A 152 16.93 7.21 -8.49
C LYS A 152 16.90 5.71 -8.19
N GLN A 153 17.04 4.86 -9.20
CA GLN A 153 17.15 3.41 -9.04
C GLN A 153 18.45 3.05 -8.32
N GLN A 154 19.58 3.63 -8.71
CA GLN A 154 20.89 3.40 -8.10
C GLN A 154 20.89 3.79 -6.62
N THR A 155 20.42 4.98 -6.26
CA THR A 155 20.28 5.42 -4.87
C THR A 155 19.41 4.45 -4.06
N THR A 156 18.28 4.00 -4.62
CA THR A 156 17.40 3.03 -3.96
C THR A 156 18.09 1.69 -3.75
N ARG A 157 18.83 1.19 -4.75
CA ARG A 157 19.60 -0.06 -4.66
C ARG A 157 20.67 0.02 -3.57
N LEU A 158 21.40 1.13 -3.48
CA LEU A 158 22.43 1.34 -2.47
C LEU A 158 21.85 1.32 -1.04
N LEU A 159 20.72 2.00 -0.84
CA LEU A 159 20.03 2.01 0.47
C LEU A 159 19.50 0.63 0.87
N LEU A 160 18.96 -0.13 -0.09
CA LEU A 160 18.53 -1.51 0.16
C LEU A 160 19.73 -2.41 0.53
N ALA A 161 20.84 -2.27 -0.20
CA ALA A 161 22.03 -3.10 0.01
C ALA A 161 22.71 -2.85 1.37
N CYS A 162 22.60 -1.65 1.93
CA CYS A 162 23.16 -1.32 3.25
C CYS A 162 22.20 -1.62 4.41
N GLY A 163 21.02 -2.20 4.14
CA GLY A 163 20.04 -2.52 5.17
C GLY A 163 19.35 -1.30 5.79
N ALA A 164 19.20 -0.20 5.03
CA ALA A 164 18.41 0.93 5.48
C ALA A 164 16.95 0.52 5.73
N THR A 165 16.34 1.08 6.77
CA THR A 165 14.92 0.80 7.08
C THR A 165 14.01 1.38 6.00
N ILE A 166 12.78 0.88 5.89
CA ILE A 166 11.81 1.39 4.91
C ILE A 166 11.52 2.88 5.10
N HIS A 167 11.49 3.37 6.35
CA HIS A 167 11.29 4.80 6.65
C HIS A 167 12.48 5.64 6.18
N GLU A 168 13.71 5.16 6.36
CA GLU A 168 14.92 5.86 5.90
C GLU A 168 15.01 5.88 4.36
N ILE A 169 14.72 4.74 3.73
CA ILE A 169 14.63 4.64 2.27
C ILE A 169 13.59 5.62 1.74
N ASN A 170 12.40 5.65 2.32
CA ASN A 170 11.33 6.54 1.87
C ASN A 170 11.67 8.02 2.15
N THR A 171 12.37 8.33 3.24
CA THR A 171 12.87 9.69 3.51
C THR A 171 13.72 10.15 2.34
N VAL A 172 14.78 9.43 1.95
CA VAL A 172 15.61 9.83 0.81
C VAL A 172 14.80 9.88 -0.49
N ARG A 173 13.96 8.86 -0.76
CA ARG A 173 13.18 8.77 -2.00
C ARG A 173 12.17 9.89 -2.18
N LYS A 174 11.55 10.40 -1.10
CA LYS A 174 10.62 11.53 -1.14
C LYS A 174 11.33 12.81 -1.58
N HIS A 175 12.52 13.07 -1.03
CA HIS A 175 13.32 14.26 -1.31
C HIS A 175 13.91 14.30 -2.73
N ILE A 176 13.95 13.16 -3.44
CA ILE A 176 14.34 13.07 -4.87
C ILE A 176 13.17 12.74 -5.80
N SER A 177 11.95 13.09 -5.42
CA SER A 177 10.75 12.82 -6.22
C SER A 177 9.85 14.03 -6.34
N ALA A 178 9.35 14.27 -7.56
CA ALA A 178 8.40 15.35 -7.83
C ALA A 178 6.94 14.97 -7.55
N ILE A 179 6.68 13.76 -7.02
CA ILE A 179 5.31 13.26 -6.82
C ILE A 179 5.07 12.56 -5.48
N LYS A 180 6.13 12.13 -4.77
CA LYS A 180 6.05 11.46 -3.46
C LYS A 180 6.11 12.47 -2.32
N GLY A 181 5.80 12.05 -1.10
CA GLY A 181 5.93 12.90 0.09
C GLY A 181 5.03 14.13 0.06
N GLY A 182 3.77 13.95 -0.30
CA GLY A 182 2.77 15.01 -0.38
C GLY A 182 2.80 15.80 -1.69
N GLN A 183 3.80 15.63 -2.55
CA GLN A 183 3.94 16.45 -3.76
C GLN A 183 2.76 16.29 -4.71
N LEU A 184 2.11 15.11 -4.81
CA LEU A 184 0.89 14.98 -5.60
C LEU A 184 -0.27 15.79 -5.02
N ALA A 185 -0.39 15.89 -3.69
CA ALA A 185 -1.36 16.78 -3.07
C ALA A 185 -1.06 18.26 -3.37
N ARG A 186 0.22 18.65 -3.32
CA ARG A 186 0.65 20.01 -3.71
C ARG A 186 0.35 20.31 -5.18
N LEU A 187 0.60 19.37 -6.09
CA LEU A 187 0.29 19.52 -7.52
C LEU A 187 -1.22 19.64 -7.77
N ALA A 188 -2.05 18.93 -7.00
CA ALA A 188 -3.50 18.95 -7.14
C ALA A 188 -4.16 20.19 -6.52
N TYR A 189 -3.48 20.93 -5.65
CA TYR A 189 -4.02 22.15 -5.05
C TYR A 189 -4.17 23.24 -6.14
N PRO A 190 -5.32 23.94 -6.23
CA PRO A 190 -6.36 24.10 -5.21
C PRO A 190 -7.57 23.14 -5.29
N ALA A 191 -7.53 22.09 -6.10
CA ALA A 191 -8.62 21.14 -6.22
C ALA A 191 -8.91 20.39 -4.91
N THR A 192 -10.11 19.85 -4.81
CA THR A 192 -10.46 18.96 -3.69
C THR A 192 -9.84 17.60 -3.94
N LEU A 193 -9.15 17.03 -2.94
CA LEU A 193 -8.43 15.75 -3.09
C LEU A 193 -9.03 14.68 -2.17
N VAL A 194 -9.34 13.53 -2.75
CA VAL A 194 -9.77 12.34 -2.01
C VAL A 194 -8.88 11.17 -2.40
N THR A 195 -8.09 10.65 -1.48
CA THR A 195 -7.26 9.46 -1.70
C THR A 195 -7.91 8.23 -1.08
N LEU A 196 -8.09 7.17 -1.87
CA LEU A 196 -8.49 5.85 -1.41
C LEU A 196 -7.25 4.96 -1.42
N LEU A 197 -6.90 4.41 -0.25
CA LEU A 197 -5.71 3.61 -0.05
C LEU A 197 -6.05 2.16 0.24
N LEU A 198 -5.45 1.23 -0.52
CA LEU A 198 -5.39 -0.19 -0.18
C LEU A 198 -3.99 -0.48 0.36
N SER A 199 -3.92 -0.66 1.69
CA SER A 199 -2.65 -0.83 2.41
C SER A 199 -2.18 -2.28 2.37
N ASP A 200 -0.96 -2.48 1.87
CA ASP A 200 -0.15 -3.69 2.08
C ASP A 200 1.01 -3.44 3.07
N VAL A 201 0.95 -2.34 3.81
CA VAL A 201 1.98 -1.93 4.79
C VAL A 201 1.53 -2.33 6.20
N ILE A 202 2.42 -2.94 6.96
CA ILE A 202 2.17 -3.27 8.37
C ILE A 202 1.94 -1.97 9.16
N GLY A 203 0.86 -1.94 9.94
CA GLY A 203 0.49 -0.77 10.75
C GLY A 203 -0.23 0.34 9.98
N ASP A 204 -0.45 0.18 8.67
CA ASP A 204 -1.21 1.11 7.83
C ASP A 204 -0.67 2.55 7.84
N ASP A 205 0.65 2.73 7.95
CA ASP A 205 1.28 4.05 7.92
C ASP A 205 1.11 4.71 6.54
N LEU A 206 0.32 5.78 6.52
CA LEU A 206 -0.02 6.55 5.32
C LEU A 206 1.20 7.16 4.62
N ASP A 207 2.26 7.52 5.35
CA ASP A 207 3.47 8.10 4.78
C ASP A 207 4.32 7.03 4.06
N VAL A 208 4.15 5.76 4.45
CA VAL A 208 4.85 4.63 3.84
C VAL A 208 4.11 4.10 2.62
N ILE A 209 2.77 4.06 2.64
CA ILE A 209 1.95 3.55 1.53
C ILE A 209 2.21 4.38 0.27
N GLY A 210 2.82 3.76 -0.75
CA GLY A 210 3.18 4.43 -2.00
C GLY A 210 4.21 5.55 -1.85
N SER A 211 4.89 5.64 -0.69
CA SER A 211 5.73 6.78 -0.28
C SER A 211 4.92 8.09 -0.14
N GLY A 212 3.67 7.98 0.31
CA GLY A 212 2.84 9.09 0.76
C GLY A 212 2.63 10.22 -0.25
N PRO A 213 2.26 9.98 -1.52
CA PRO A 213 2.17 11.05 -2.52
C PRO A 213 1.15 12.14 -2.17
N THR A 214 0.14 11.83 -1.36
CA THR A 214 -0.96 12.74 -0.98
C THR A 214 -1.01 13.01 0.54
N VAL A 215 0.07 12.70 1.25
CA VAL A 215 0.19 12.74 2.71
C VAL A 215 1.35 13.65 3.07
N PRO A 216 1.25 14.48 4.13
CA PRO A 216 2.36 15.34 4.54
C PRO A 216 3.58 14.52 4.95
N ASP A 217 4.76 14.97 4.53
CA ASP A 217 6.04 14.39 4.86
C ASP A 217 6.65 15.16 6.05
N ARG A 218 6.93 14.46 7.16
CA ARG A 218 7.57 15.06 8.34
C ARG A 218 9.09 15.14 8.24
N SER A 219 9.69 14.36 7.34
CA SER A 219 11.13 14.35 7.14
C SER A 219 11.60 15.54 6.31
N THR A 220 12.91 15.79 6.34
CA THR A 220 13.55 16.94 5.71
C THR A 220 14.76 16.53 4.86
N PHE A 221 15.24 17.46 4.02
CA PHE A 221 16.52 17.30 3.31
C PHE A 221 17.67 17.02 4.28
N ALA A 222 17.65 17.59 5.48
CA ALA A 222 18.63 17.31 6.54
C ALA A 222 18.57 15.85 7.01
N ASP A 223 17.36 15.28 7.12
CA ASP A 223 17.20 13.87 7.46
C ASP A 223 17.69 12.96 6.33
N ALA A 224 17.37 13.30 5.07
CA ALA A 224 17.87 12.58 3.90
C ALA A 224 19.40 12.58 3.85
N ARG A 225 20.03 13.74 4.08
CA ARG A 225 21.50 13.87 4.16
C ARG A 225 22.09 13.01 5.27
N ARG A 226 21.50 13.06 6.47
CA ARG A 226 21.95 12.30 7.65
C ARG A 226 21.86 10.80 7.45
N ILE A 227 20.81 10.32 6.78
CA ILE A 227 20.66 8.90 6.43
C ILE A 227 21.77 8.48 5.47
N LEU A 228 22.05 9.29 4.45
CA LEU A 228 23.13 8.98 3.51
C LEU A 228 24.52 8.98 4.16
N ASP A 229 24.75 9.83 5.17
CA ASP A 229 25.98 9.77 6.01
C ASP A 229 26.02 8.54 6.89
N LYS A 230 24.92 8.22 7.58
CA LYS A 230 24.80 7.09 8.51
C LYS A 230 25.26 5.78 7.86
N TYR A 231 24.98 5.61 6.57
CA TYR A 231 25.34 4.42 5.80
C TYR A 231 26.60 4.61 4.92
N GLU A 232 27.34 5.70 5.10
CA GLU A 232 28.56 6.04 4.34
C GLU A 232 28.32 6.06 2.81
N LEU A 233 27.08 6.38 2.39
CA LEU A 233 26.67 6.35 1.00
C LEU A 233 26.94 7.66 0.29
N TRP A 234 27.07 8.78 1.00
CA TRP A 234 27.19 10.12 0.39
C TRP A 234 28.19 10.20 -0.78
N PRO A 235 29.43 9.68 -0.68
CA PRO A 235 30.38 9.70 -1.80
C PRO A 235 29.95 8.84 -3.00
N ARG A 236 29.13 7.81 -2.76
CA ARG A 236 28.67 6.81 -3.74
C ARG A 236 27.33 7.16 -4.40
N ILE A 237 26.60 8.11 -3.83
CA ILE A 237 25.34 8.60 -4.39
C ILE A 237 25.61 9.38 -5.70
N PRO A 238 24.75 9.26 -6.72
CA PRO A 238 24.92 10.02 -7.96
C PRO A 238 24.97 11.53 -7.77
N VAL A 239 25.65 12.23 -8.68
CA VAL A 239 25.94 13.66 -8.56
C VAL A 239 24.67 14.50 -8.49
N HIS A 240 23.69 14.28 -9.36
CA HIS A 240 22.45 15.07 -9.37
C HIS A 240 21.59 14.85 -8.12
N VAL A 241 21.68 13.66 -7.51
CA VAL A 241 21.02 13.38 -6.24
C VAL A 241 21.67 14.17 -5.10
N ARG A 242 23.01 14.23 -5.06
CA ARG A 242 23.73 15.04 -4.08
C ARG A 242 23.43 16.53 -4.26
N GLU A 243 23.58 17.05 -5.48
CA GLU A 243 23.31 18.45 -5.81
C GLU A 243 21.90 18.87 -5.39
N ARG A 244 20.91 18.02 -5.66
CA ARG A 244 19.53 18.27 -5.24
C ARG A 244 19.39 18.34 -3.72
N ILE A 245 19.98 17.39 -2.99
CA ILE A 245 19.89 17.38 -1.52
C ILE A 245 20.61 18.61 -0.95
N GLU A 246 21.79 18.96 -1.47
CA GLU A 246 22.53 20.15 -1.04
C GLU A 246 21.77 21.45 -1.35
N ALA A 247 21.13 21.57 -2.51
CA ALA A 247 20.25 22.69 -2.84
C ALA A 247 19.10 22.82 -1.84
N GLY A 248 18.50 21.68 -1.43
CA GLY A 248 17.49 21.64 -0.38
C GLY A 248 18.02 22.08 0.98
N LEU A 249 19.23 21.66 1.35
CA LEU A 249 19.91 22.10 2.59
C LEU A 249 20.21 23.60 2.60
N ARG A 250 20.52 24.18 1.43
CA ARG A 250 20.73 25.62 1.25
C ARG A 250 19.43 26.42 1.15
N GLY A 251 18.27 25.75 1.10
CA GLY A 251 16.96 26.40 0.96
C GLY A 251 16.65 26.93 -0.45
N GLU A 252 17.40 26.49 -1.46
CA GLU A 252 17.22 26.90 -2.86
C GLU A 252 16.00 26.25 -3.51
N ILE A 253 15.61 25.08 -2.99
CA ILE A 253 14.39 24.37 -3.39
C ILE A 253 13.49 24.16 -2.15
N PRO A 254 12.16 24.21 -2.33
CA PRO A 254 11.25 24.01 -1.22
C PRO A 254 11.33 22.57 -0.71
N GLU A 255 11.04 22.43 0.57
CA GLU A 255 10.90 21.13 1.21
C GLU A 255 9.67 20.36 0.69
N THR A 256 9.64 19.04 0.91
CA THR A 256 8.42 18.24 0.75
C THR A 256 7.28 18.84 1.61
N PRO A 257 6.03 18.84 1.13
CA PRO A 257 4.86 19.32 1.89
C PRO A 257 4.81 18.86 3.34
N LYS A 258 4.81 19.82 4.27
CA LYS A 258 4.80 19.58 5.71
C LYS A 258 3.37 19.55 6.28
N PRO A 259 3.17 18.92 7.46
CA PRO A 259 1.88 18.98 8.15
C PRO A 259 1.42 20.42 8.39
N GLY A 260 0.16 20.72 8.07
CA GLY A 260 -0.43 22.06 8.26
C GLY A 260 -0.40 22.96 7.02
N GLU A 261 0.32 22.58 5.97
CA GLU A 261 0.30 23.28 4.69
C GLU A 261 -1.08 23.26 4.01
N VAL A 262 -1.32 24.23 3.12
CA VAL A 262 -2.65 24.57 2.60
C VAL A 262 -3.25 23.47 1.73
N GLU A 263 -2.42 22.74 0.99
CA GLU A 263 -2.81 21.61 0.14
C GLU A 263 -3.57 20.52 0.90
N PHE A 264 -3.27 20.34 2.19
CA PHE A 264 -3.90 19.30 3.01
C PHE A 264 -5.27 19.71 3.58
N ARG A 265 -5.64 21.00 3.54
CA ARG A 265 -6.93 21.47 4.06
C ARG A 265 -8.13 20.93 3.28
N ARG A 266 -7.93 20.67 1.98
CA ARG A 266 -8.94 20.12 1.06
C ARG A 266 -8.70 18.65 0.71
N ALA A 267 -7.78 18.00 1.42
CA ALA A 267 -7.46 16.58 1.22
C ALA A 267 -8.22 15.69 2.22
N GLN A 268 -8.61 14.49 1.78
CA GLN A 268 -9.08 13.40 2.62
C GLN A 268 -8.35 12.12 2.21
N ASN A 269 -7.69 11.44 3.15
CA ASN A 269 -7.05 10.15 2.92
C ASN A 269 -7.84 9.06 3.65
N VAL A 270 -8.22 7.99 2.94
CA VAL A 270 -9.07 6.92 3.47
C VAL A 270 -8.47 5.56 3.15
N ILE A 271 -8.13 4.78 4.19
CA ILE A 271 -7.77 3.37 4.04
C ILE A 271 -9.06 2.58 3.79
N VAL A 272 -9.23 2.08 2.57
CA VAL A 272 -10.44 1.33 2.18
C VAL A 272 -10.28 -0.18 2.42
N ALA A 273 -9.04 -0.67 2.44
CA ALA A 273 -8.69 -2.06 2.72
C ALA A 273 -7.30 -2.15 3.36
N SER A 274 -7.13 -3.07 4.31
CA SER A 274 -5.85 -3.35 4.98
C SER A 274 -5.79 -4.75 5.58
N ASN A 275 -4.60 -5.17 6.02
CA ASN A 275 -4.39 -6.45 6.69
C ASN A 275 -5.31 -6.62 7.93
N ARG A 276 -5.47 -5.55 8.73
CA ARG A 276 -6.38 -5.55 9.88
C ARG A 276 -7.81 -5.92 9.48
N LEU A 277 -8.33 -5.33 8.41
CA LEU A 277 -9.68 -5.59 7.94
C LEU A 277 -9.88 -7.04 7.48
N ALA A 278 -8.87 -7.65 6.86
CA ALA A 278 -8.89 -9.07 6.51
C ALA A 278 -8.90 -9.97 7.75
N VAL A 279 -8.03 -9.69 8.74
CA VAL A 279 -7.95 -10.44 10.01
C VAL A 279 -9.25 -10.34 10.80
N ASP A 280 -9.84 -9.15 10.90
CA ASP A 280 -11.10 -8.94 11.61
C ASP A 280 -12.27 -9.66 10.92
N ALA A 281 -12.28 -9.67 9.58
CA ALA A 281 -13.27 -10.41 8.80
C ALA A 281 -13.11 -11.94 8.99
N ALA A 282 -11.88 -12.44 9.00
CA ALA A 282 -11.59 -13.84 9.32
C ALA A 282 -12.09 -14.21 10.72
N ALA A 283 -11.81 -13.37 11.73
CA ALA A 283 -12.22 -13.61 13.11
C ALA A 283 -13.75 -13.60 13.27
N ARG A 284 -14.46 -12.68 12.60
CA ARG A 284 -15.94 -12.67 12.59
C ARG A 284 -16.49 -13.94 11.95
N GLU A 285 -15.95 -14.37 10.82
CA GLU A 285 -16.41 -15.57 10.14
C GLU A 285 -16.10 -16.84 10.93
N ALA A 286 -14.95 -16.91 11.60
CA ALA A 286 -14.60 -18.00 12.50
C ALA A 286 -15.63 -18.14 13.63
N ARG A 287 -16.02 -17.02 14.28
CA ARG A 287 -17.09 -17.01 15.29
C ARG A 287 -18.41 -17.51 14.73
N ARG A 288 -18.79 -17.07 13.53
CA ARG A 288 -20.04 -17.48 12.87
C ARG A 288 -20.08 -18.98 12.54
N LEU A 289 -18.91 -19.60 12.35
CA LEU A 289 -18.75 -21.04 12.14
C LEU A 289 -18.59 -21.84 13.45
N GLY A 290 -18.68 -21.18 14.62
CA GLY A 290 -18.59 -21.82 15.93
C GLY A 290 -17.17 -21.97 16.48
N PHE A 291 -16.16 -21.38 15.85
CA PHE A 291 -14.79 -21.36 16.38
C PHE A 291 -14.59 -20.17 17.32
N ARG A 292 -13.70 -20.33 18.30
CA ARG A 292 -13.19 -19.23 19.13
C ARG A 292 -11.94 -18.65 18.45
N PRO A 293 -12.01 -17.44 17.85
CA PRO A 293 -10.84 -16.87 17.21
C PRO A 293 -9.83 -16.37 18.26
N LEU A 294 -8.55 -16.64 18.01
CA LEU A 294 -7.42 -16.04 18.70
C LEU A 294 -6.62 -15.26 17.65
N VAL A 295 -6.79 -13.94 17.64
CA VAL A 295 -5.96 -13.07 16.81
C VAL A 295 -4.64 -12.84 17.54
N LEU A 296 -3.53 -13.33 16.97
CA LEU A 296 -2.21 -13.17 17.57
C LEU A 296 -1.67 -11.75 17.39
N SER A 297 -1.62 -11.29 16.15
CA SER A 297 -1.18 -9.94 15.79
C SER A 297 -1.48 -9.66 14.31
N THR A 298 -1.52 -8.39 13.93
CA THR A 298 -1.44 -7.90 12.53
C THR A 298 -0.06 -7.33 12.19
N PHE A 299 0.90 -7.51 13.10
CA PHE A 299 2.28 -7.04 13.03
C PHE A 299 3.26 -8.21 13.09
N ILE A 300 2.87 -9.38 12.57
CA ILE A 300 3.78 -10.52 12.53
C ILE A 300 4.87 -10.27 11.48
N GLU A 301 6.11 -10.21 11.93
CA GLU A 301 7.31 -10.04 11.11
C GLU A 301 8.36 -11.06 11.55
N GLY A 302 9.41 -11.20 10.73
CA GLY A 302 10.55 -12.07 11.01
C GLY A 302 10.65 -13.26 10.06
N GLU A 303 11.61 -14.14 10.36
CA GLU A 303 11.92 -15.30 9.54
C GLU A 303 10.77 -16.32 9.59
N THR A 304 10.26 -16.67 8.41
CA THR A 304 9.01 -17.41 8.22
C THR A 304 8.98 -18.72 9.01
N ARG A 305 10.06 -19.51 8.95
CA ARG A 305 10.14 -20.80 9.66
C ARG A 305 10.06 -20.66 11.17
N GLU A 306 10.61 -19.58 11.72
CA GLU A 306 10.61 -19.32 13.16
C GLU A 306 9.21 -18.94 13.63
N VAL A 307 8.54 -18.07 12.85
CA VAL A 307 7.15 -17.69 13.12
C VAL A 307 6.24 -18.93 13.04
N ALA A 308 6.42 -19.79 12.04
CA ALA A 308 5.67 -21.05 11.89
C ALA A 308 5.86 -22.00 13.08
N ARG A 309 7.10 -22.14 13.57
CA ARG A 309 7.43 -22.92 14.77
C ARG A 309 6.70 -22.42 16.01
N VAL A 310 6.67 -21.10 16.22
CA VAL A 310 5.93 -20.49 17.34
C VAL A 310 4.42 -20.73 17.21
N HIS A 311 3.85 -20.60 16.01
CA HIS A 311 2.42 -20.88 15.79
C HIS A 311 2.09 -22.34 16.12
N ALA A 312 2.93 -23.29 15.70
CA ALA A 312 2.73 -24.70 16.01
C ALA A 312 2.83 -25.00 17.52
N ALA A 313 3.71 -24.31 18.25
CA ALA A 313 3.78 -24.41 19.71
C ALA A 313 2.47 -23.94 20.37
N ILE A 314 1.88 -22.84 19.91
CA ILE A 314 0.58 -22.36 20.39
C ILE A 314 -0.53 -23.37 20.09
N VAL A 315 -0.53 -23.98 18.90
CA VAL A 315 -1.48 -25.06 18.56
C VAL A 315 -1.35 -26.24 19.54
N ARG A 316 -0.12 -26.65 19.87
CA ARG A 316 0.14 -27.73 20.83
C ARG A 316 -0.36 -27.38 22.22
N GLU A 317 -0.12 -26.16 22.70
CA GLU A 317 -0.60 -25.68 23.99
C GLU A 317 -2.13 -25.68 24.08
N ILE A 318 -2.81 -25.16 23.05
CA ILE A 318 -4.28 -25.17 22.96
C ILE A 318 -4.83 -26.60 23.02
N ARG A 319 -4.13 -27.57 22.42
CA ARG A 319 -4.53 -28.98 22.43
C ARG A 319 -4.26 -29.66 23.77
N ALA A 320 -3.17 -29.31 24.45
CA ALA A 320 -2.76 -29.92 25.70
C ALA A 320 -3.56 -29.38 26.90
N SER A 321 -3.74 -28.06 26.99
CA SER A 321 -4.28 -27.39 28.18
C SER A 321 -5.55 -26.59 27.91
N GLY A 322 -5.87 -26.29 26.65
CA GLY A 322 -6.95 -25.37 26.29
C GLY A 322 -6.63 -23.89 26.49
N HIS A 323 -5.35 -23.56 26.73
CA HIS A 323 -4.85 -22.17 26.78
C HIS A 323 -4.15 -21.78 25.47
N PRO A 324 -4.15 -20.50 25.09
CA PRO A 324 -4.91 -19.39 25.67
C PRO A 324 -6.40 -19.40 25.25
N VAL A 325 -6.82 -20.33 24.39
CA VAL A 325 -8.21 -20.45 23.92
C VAL A 325 -8.64 -21.91 23.83
N ARG A 326 -9.84 -22.24 24.34
CA ARG A 326 -10.35 -23.61 24.33
C ARG A 326 -10.84 -24.03 22.93
N PRO A 327 -10.56 -25.27 22.48
CA PRO A 327 -11.15 -25.82 21.26
C PRO A 327 -12.70 -25.76 21.24
N PRO A 328 -13.33 -25.60 20.05
CA PRO A 328 -12.73 -25.40 18.74
C PRO A 328 -12.14 -23.99 18.58
N ALA A 329 -10.85 -23.90 18.32
CA ALA A 329 -10.10 -22.65 18.23
C ALA A 329 -9.74 -22.33 16.76
N CYS A 330 -9.62 -21.05 16.45
CA CYS A 330 -9.12 -20.56 15.16
C CYS A 330 -8.04 -19.51 15.41
N ILE A 331 -6.79 -19.87 15.23
CA ILE A 331 -5.66 -18.95 15.36
C ILE A 331 -5.58 -18.13 14.07
N ILE A 332 -5.49 -16.81 14.20
CA ILE A 332 -5.42 -15.89 13.07
C ILE A 332 -4.26 -14.95 13.31
N SER A 333 -3.41 -14.79 12.31
CA SER A 333 -2.32 -13.83 12.31
C SER A 333 -2.26 -13.11 10.97
N GLY A 334 -1.79 -11.88 11.00
CA GLY A 334 -1.52 -11.05 9.84
C GLY A 334 -0.18 -10.35 9.99
N GLY A 335 0.47 -10.08 8.87
CA GLY A 335 1.80 -9.49 8.81
C GLY A 335 2.53 -9.90 7.54
N GLU A 336 3.85 -9.72 7.55
CA GLU A 336 4.72 -9.86 6.39
C GLU A 336 6.03 -10.54 6.85
N THR A 337 6.06 -11.88 6.84
CA THR A 337 7.29 -12.61 7.14
C THR A 337 8.25 -12.60 5.96
N THR A 338 9.54 -12.84 6.23
CA THR A 338 10.58 -12.91 5.21
C THR A 338 11.15 -14.32 5.13
N VAL A 339 11.81 -14.61 4.01
CA VAL A 339 12.54 -15.86 3.79
C VAL A 339 13.95 -15.49 3.40
N THR A 340 14.91 -15.92 4.21
CA THR A 340 16.32 -15.83 3.84
C THR A 340 16.64 -16.90 2.80
N LEU A 341 16.83 -16.48 1.55
CA LEU A 341 17.16 -17.38 0.45
C LEU A 341 18.52 -18.05 0.68
N ARG A 342 18.55 -19.39 0.67
CA ARG A 342 19.77 -20.21 0.81
C ARG A 342 20.00 -21.16 -0.36
N GLY A 343 19.11 -21.16 -1.35
CA GLY A 343 19.15 -22.04 -2.52
C GLY A 343 18.31 -21.48 -3.66
N ASP A 344 18.17 -22.29 -4.71
CA ASP A 344 17.53 -21.97 -5.99
C ASP A 344 16.13 -22.57 -6.16
N GLY A 345 15.58 -23.15 -5.09
CA GLY A 345 14.23 -23.72 -5.09
C GLY A 345 13.12 -22.68 -5.31
N LEU A 346 11.97 -23.16 -5.78
CA LEU A 346 10.77 -22.34 -5.97
C LEU A 346 9.88 -22.38 -4.72
N GLY A 347 9.43 -21.21 -4.26
CA GLY A 347 8.55 -21.13 -3.11
C GLY A 347 8.17 -19.69 -2.76
N GLY A 348 7.65 -19.50 -1.55
CA GLY A 348 7.40 -18.19 -0.98
C GLY A 348 7.05 -18.29 0.49
N ARG A 349 7.10 -17.16 1.21
CA ARG A 349 6.89 -17.10 2.67
C ARG A 349 5.66 -17.87 3.17
N ASN A 350 4.49 -17.74 2.52
CA ASN A 350 3.29 -18.44 3.01
C ASN A 350 3.37 -19.96 2.73
N GLN A 351 4.07 -20.38 1.68
CA GLN A 351 4.29 -21.80 1.38
C GLN A 351 5.30 -22.41 2.36
N GLU A 352 6.39 -21.71 2.65
CA GLU A 352 7.37 -22.13 3.68
C GLU A 352 6.72 -22.14 5.07
N PHE A 353 5.84 -21.18 5.39
CA PHE A 353 5.09 -21.17 6.64
C PHE A 353 4.26 -22.45 6.81
N VAL A 354 3.45 -22.79 5.81
CA VAL A 354 2.58 -23.97 5.85
C VAL A 354 3.42 -25.25 5.94
N LEU A 355 4.51 -25.34 5.17
CA LEU A 355 5.41 -26.50 5.20
C LEU A 355 6.09 -26.68 6.56
N ALA A 356 6.70 -25.61 7.10
CA ALA A 356 7.37 -25.64 8.39
C ALA A 356 6.38 -25.95 9.53
N ALA A 357 5.21 -25.31 9.53
CA ALA A 357 4.20 -25.55 10.54
C ALA A 357 3.63 -26.98 10.45
N ALA A 358 3.44 -27.54 9.24
CA ALA A 358 2.97 -28.91 9.05
C ALA A 358 3.89 -29.95 9.71
N MET A 359 5.21 -29.79 9.58
CA MET A 359 6.20 -30.65 10.26
C MET A 359 6.04 -30.56 11.78
N HIS A 360 5.81 -29.36 12.31
CA HIS A 360 5.65 -29.14 13.74
C HIS A 360 4.28 -29.52 14.31
N VAL A 361 3.24 -29.72 13.50
CA VAL A 361 1.93 -30.20 13.97
C VAL A 361 1.64 -31.65 13.57
N ALA A 362 2.61 -32.34 12.97
CA ALA A 362 2.50 -33.75 12.61
C ALA A 362 2.08 -34.60 13.83
N GLY A 363 1.15 -35.53 13.58
CA GLY A 363 0.56 -36.39 14.61
C GLY A 363 -0.57 -35.76 15.43
N LEU A 364 -0.84 -34.45 15.30
CA LEU A 364 -1.99 -33.83 15.97
C LEU A 364 -3.28 -34.04 15.17
N PRO A 365 -4.31 -34.68 15.75
CA PRO A 365 -5.58 -34.85 15.06
C PRO A 365 -6.34 -33.52 14.96
N ALA A 366 -7.09 -33.36 13.88
CA ALA A 366 -8.03 -32.24 13.68
C ALA A 366 -7.39 -30.84 13.67
N VAL A 367 -6.19 -30.70 13.09
CA VAL A 367 -5.51 -29.42 12.86
C VAL A 367 -5.47 -29.12 11.35
N VAL A 368 -5.71 -27.86 10.98
CA VAL A 368 -5.55 -27.35 9.61
C VAL A 368 -4.81 -26.02 9.68
N ILE A 369 -3.82 -25.85 8.82
CA ILE A 369 -3.10 -24.60 8.59
C ILE A 369 -3.34 -24.23 7.13
N LEU A 370 -3.62 -22.95 6.87
CA LEU A 370 -3.95 -22.41 5.54
C LEU A 370 -3.18 -21.13 5.30
#